data_AF-A0A6V7INK4-F1
#
_entry.id   AF-A0A6V7INK4-F1
#
_cell.length_a   1.000
_cell.length_b   1.000
_cell.length_c   1.000
_cell.angle_alpha   90.00
_cell.angle_beta   90.00
_cell.angle_gamma   90.00
#
_symmetry.space_group_name_H-M   'P 1'
#
loop_
_entity.id
_entity.type
_entity.pdbx_description
1 polymer ?
#
loop_
_entity_poly.entity_id
_entity_poly.type
_entity_poly.pdbx_seq_one_letter_code
_entity_poly.pdbx_strand_id
1 'polypeptide(L)' 'MPKDEMPGMHKQSSDDSHIPVVTTPVPKIHAQPFNSQRPLLWFARIELQFDMHGIVNEKDKFNFVAPLIEAKSEWRI' A
#
# COMPACT_ATOMS: atom_id res chain seq x y z
N MET A 1 -40.08 56.41 -2.46
CA MET A 1 -40.50 55.14 -1.83
C MET A 1 -40.16 54.00 -2.77
N PRO A 2 -39.81 52.78 -2.31
CA PRO A 2 -38.91 52.32 -1.22
C PRO A 2 -37.64 51.65 -1.84
N LYS A 3 -36.48 51.44 -1.20
CA LYS A 3 -36.09 50.69 0.01
C LYS A 3 -36.28 49.15 -0.08
N ASP A 4 -35.18 48.48 0.24
CA ASP A 4 -35.03 47.15 0.84
C ASP A 4 -34.73 45.94 -0.07
N GLU A 5 -33.51 45.42 0.15
CA GLU A 5 -33.13 44.01 0.29
C GLU A 5 -33.84 42.96 -0.57
N MET A 6 -33.05 42.19 -1.32
CA MET A 6 -33.13 40.73 -1.30
C MET A 6 -31.81 40.10 -1.78
N PRO A 7 -31.48 38.88 -1.31
CA PRO A 7 -30.16 38.53 -0.79
C PRO A 7 -29.33 37.68 -1.76
N GLY A 8 -28.04 37.59 -1.45
CA GLY A 8 -27.08 36.77 -2.16
C GLY A 8 -27.50 35.31 -2.30
N MET A 9 -27.21 34.74 -3.46
CA MET A 9 -27.09 33.30 -3.66
C MET A 9 -25.98 33.06 -4.68
N HIS A 10 -24.73 33.16 -4.21
CA HIS A 10 -23.61 32.50 -4.86
C HIS A 10 -23.86 31.01 -4.70
N LYS A 11 -24.40 30.37 -5.74
CA LYS A 11 -24.41 28.90 -5.80
C LYS A 11 -22.97 28.46 -6.02
N GLN A 12 -22.23 28.28 -4.93
CA GLN A 12 -21.07 27.38 -4.91
C GLN A 12 -21.62 25.99 -5.20
N SER A 13 -21.70 25.64 -6.48
CA SER A 13 -21.77 24.25 -6.90
C SER A 13 -20.40 23.67 -6.62
N SER A 14 -20.22 23.25 -5.37
CA SER A 14 -19.10 22.42 -4.98
C SER A 14 -19.41 21.04 -5.54
N ASP A 15 -19.03 20.81 -6.80
CA ASP A 15 -18.80 19.46 -7.31
C ASP A 15 -17.56 18.93 -6.59
N ASP A 16 -17.70 18.64 -5.30
CA ASP A 16 -16.79 17.75 -4.59
C ASP A 16 -17.06 16.36 -5.16
N SER A 17 -16.42 16.10 -6.30
CA SER A 17 -16.35 14.80 -6.93
C SER A 17 -15.63 13.91 -5.93
N HIS A 18 -16.41 13.25 -5.07
CA HIS A 18 -15.94 12.21 -4.18
C HIS A 18 -15.35 11.10 -5.05
N ILE A 19 -14.05 11.20 -5.36
CA ILE A 19 -13.33 10.16 -6.07
C ILE A 19 -13.51 8.90 -5.22
N PRO A 20 -14.15 7.84 -5.74
CA PRO A 20 -14.19 6.59 -5.02
C PRO A 20 -12.73 6.16 -4.85
N VAL A 21 -12.22 6.22 -3.62
CA VAL A 21 -10.95 5.61 -3.27
C VAL A 21 -11.14 4.12 -3.53
N VAL A 22 -10.66 3.67 -4.69
CA VAL A 22 -10.63 2.26 -5.04
C VAL A 22 -9.61 1.63 -4.10
N THR A 23 -10.09 1.14 -2.96
CA THR A 23 -9.30 0.34 -2.04
C THR A 23 -9.07 -1.01 -2.71
N THR A 24 -8.03 -1.09 -3.55
CA THR A 24 -7.59 -2.37 -4.10
C THR A 24 -7.17 -3.27 -2.94
N PRO A 25 -7.67 -4.53 -2.88
CA PRO A 25 -7.30 -5.45 -1.81
C PRO A 25 -5.78 -5.65 -1.81
N VAL A 26 -5.13 -5.29 -0.69
CA VAL A 26 -3.69 -5.50 -0.53
C VAL A 26 -3.42 -7.00 -0.62
N PRO A 27 -2.60 -7.47 -1.58
CA PRO A 27 -2.29 -8.88 -1.70
C PRO A 27 -1.68 -9.39 -0.40
N LYS A 28 -2.31 -10.39 0.22
CA LYS A 28 -1.83 -10.98 1.47
C LYS A 28 -0.73 -11.99 1.15
N ILE A 29 0.48 -11.48 0.92
CA ILE A 29 1.67 -12.31 0.72
C ILE A 29 1.94 -13.09 1.99
N HIS A 30 1.96 -14.41 1.90
CA HIS A 30 2.36 -15.28 3.01
C HIS A 30 3.89 -15.40 3.06
N ALA A 31 4.55 -14.30 3.43
CA ALA A 31 6.00 -14.23 3.44
C ALA A 31 6.59 -14.84 4.72
N GLN A 32 7.50 -15.80 4.57
CA GLN A 32 8.18 -16.44 5.69
C GLN A 32 9.43 -15.64 6.09
N PRO A 33 9.81 -15.61 7.38
CA PRO A 33 11.09 -15.03 7.81
C PRO A 33 12.28 -15.66 7.07
N PHE A 34 13.37 -14.91 6.95
CA PHE A 34 14.58 -15.37 6.27
C PHE A 34 15.10 -16.70 6.86
N ASN A 35 15.39 -17.68 6.00
CA ASN A 35 15.93 -18.97 6.39
C ASN A 35 17.39 -19.11 5.93
N SER A 36 18.34 -18.89 6.85
CA SER A 36 19.77 -19.01 6.59
C SER A 36 20.24 -20.44 6.26
N GLN A 37 19.51 -21.47 6.67
CA GLN A 37 19.86 -22.87 6.34
C GLN A 37 19.44 -23.24 4.91
N ARG A 38 18.44 -22.55 4.34
CA ARG A 38 17.91 -22.80 3.00
C ARG A 38 17.57 -21.48 2.27
N PRO A 39 18.56 -20.61 1.99
CA PRO A 39 18.32 -19.27 1.48
C PRO A 39 17.70 -19.28 0.08
N LEU A 40 18.11 -20.22 -0.79
CA LEU A 40 17.55 -20.34 -2.15
C LEU A 40 16.08 -20.76 -2.14
N LEU A 41 15.70 -21.70 -1.26
CA LEU A 41 14.31 -22.12 -1.14
C LEU A 41 13.43 -21.01 -0.56
N TRP A 42 13.95 -20.25 0.41
CA TRP A 42 13.27 -19.08 0.93
C TRP A 42 13.03 -18.04 -0.17
N PHE A 43 14.07 -17.72 -0.94
CA PHE A 43 13.97 -16.74 -2.03
C PHE A 43 12.99 -17.20 -3.12
N ALA A 44 13.05 -18.46 -3.56
CA ALA A 44 12.14 -19.00 -4.56
C ALA A 44 10.66 -18.93 -4.12
N ARG A 45 10.37 -19.14 -2.83
CA ARG A 45 9.02 -18.98 -2.30
C ARG A 45 8.54 -17.54 -2.32
N ILE A 46 9.42 -16.58 -2.03
CA ILE A 46 9.11 -15.15 -2.08
C ILE A 46 8.83 -14.71 -3.53
N GLU A 47 9.68 -15.08 -4.48
CA GLU A 47 9.47 -14.76 -5.90
C GLU A 47 8.18 -15.38 -6.45
N LEU A 48 7.84 -16.62 -6.06
CA LEU A 48 6.57 -17.23 -6.42
C LEU A 48 5.37 -16.42 -5.91
N GLN A 49 5.44 -15.88 -4.69
CA GLN A 49 4.37 -15.04 -4.17
C GLN A 49 4.28 -13.71 -4.94
N PHE A 50 5.40 -13.11 -5.33
CA PHE A 50 5.37 -11.91 -6.16
C PHE A 50 4.72 -12.16 -7.51
N ASP A 51 5.05 -13.28 -8.16
CA ASP A 51 4.44 -13.67 -9.42
C ASP A 51 2.93 -13.91 -9.28
N MET A 52 2.51 -14.68 -8.27
CA MET A 52 1.09 -14.96 -7.98
C MET A 52 0.26 -13.71 -7.68
N HIS A 53 0.89 -12.67 -7.12
CA HIS A 53 0.23 -11.42 -6.75
C HIS A 53 0.50 -10.26 -7.71
N GLY A 54 1.21 -10.50 -8.83
CA GLY A 54 1.52 -9.48 -9.83
C GLY A 54 2.45 -8.36 -9.33
N ILE A 55 3.28 -8.64 -8.32
CA ILE A 55 4.22 -7.68 -7.75
C ILE A 55 5.49 -7.69 -8.59
N VAL A 56 5.51 -6.80 -9.59
CA VAL A 56 6.63 -6.71 -10.55
C VAL A 56 7.61 -5.58 -10.23
N ASN A 57 7.18 -4.59 -9.46
CA ASN A 57 7.99 -3.42 -9.11
C ASN A 57 9.06 -3.77 -8.07
N GLU A 58 10.33 -3.52 -8.39
CA GLU A 58 11.47 -3.79 -7.52
C GLU A 58 11.40 -3.05 -6.18
N LYS A 59 10.89 -1.81 -6.17
CA LYS A 59 10.72 -1.03 -4.93
C LYS A 59 9.73 -1.72 -4.00
N ASP A 60 8.65 -2.26 -4.55
CA ASP A 60 7.62 -2.95 -3.77
C ASP A 60 8.16 -4.29 -3.27
N LYS A 61 8.85 -5.05 -4.13
CA LYS A 61 9.57 -6.28 -3.73
C LYS A 61 10.53 -6.00 -2.56
N PHE A 62 11.35 -4.95 -2.65
CA PHE A 62 12.28 -4.58 -1.58
C PHE A 62 11.55 -4.27 -0.27
N ASN A 63 10.51 -3.44 -0.32
CA ASN A 63 9.71 -3.09 0.86
C ASN A 63 9.07 -4.31 1.54
N PHE A 64 8.72 -5.34 0.76
CA PHE A 64 8.24 -6.62 1.31
C PHE A 64 9.36 -7.49 1.89
N VAL A 65 10.52 -7.56 1.24
CA VAL A 65 11.60 -8.49 1.63
C VAL A 65 12.43 -7.98 2.80
N ALA A 66 12.74 -6.68 2.85
CA ALA A 66 13.67 -6.14 3.84
C ALA A 66 13.31 -6.48 5.31
N PRO A 67 12.05 -6.33 5.75
CA PRO A 67 11.67 -6.69 7.13
C PRO A 67 11.82 -8.18 7.44
N LEU A 68 11.69 -9.06 6.44
CA LEU A 68 11.78 -10.52 6.62
C LEU A 68 13.23 -10.99 6.84
N ILE A 69 14.20 -10.20 6.36
CA ILE A 69 15.62 -10.41 6.58
C ILE A 69 16.02 -9.84 7.95
N GLU A 70 15.58 -8.61 8.25
CA GLU A 70 15.91 -7.90 9.50
C GLU A 70 15.26 -8.50 10.75
N ALA A 71 14.16 -9.26 10.62
CA ALA A 71 13.51 -9.94 11.75
C ALA A 71 14.42 -10.94 12.51
N LYS A 72 15.63 -11.24 12.01
CA LYS A 72 16.63 -12.06 12.70
C LYS A 72 17.76 -11.27 13.37
N SER A 73 17.77 -9.95 13.26
CA SER A 73 18.71 -9.06 13.95
C SER A 73 18.13 -8.56 15.28
N GLU A 74 17.71 -9.47 16.16
CA GLU A 74 17.79 -9.18 17.60
C GLU A 74 19.26 -9.25 18.01
N TRP A 75 20.05 -8.24 17.62
CA TRP A 75 21.36 -8.02 18.23
C TRP A 75 21.08 -7.60 19.68
N ARG A 76 21.05 -8.57 20.59
CA ARG A 76 21.24 -8.27 22.01
C ARG A 76 22.66 -7.77 22.17
N ILE A 77 22.80 -6.45 22.28
CA ILE A 77 23.99 -5.78 22.83
C ILE A 77 23.84 -5.78 24.35
#